data_AF-A0A497HJX3-F1
#
_entry.id   AF-A0A497HJX3-F1
#
_cell.length_a   1.000
_cell.length_b   1.000
_cell.length_c   1.000
_cell.angle_alpha   90.00
_cell.angle_beta   90.00
_cell.angle_gamma   90.00
#
_symmetry.space_group_name_H-M   'P 1'
#
loop_
_entity.id
_entity.type
_entity.pdbx_description
1 polymer ?
#
loop_
_entity_poly.entity_id
_entity_poly.type
_entity_poly.pdbx_seq_one_letter_code
_entity_poly.pdbx_strand_id
1 'polypeptide(L)' 'MLDKEDIEKFSGEWVLLFGDKVVNHSPDLEEILKSAEEFPVDEITIAKVPPLPYDLRLVED' A
#
# COMPACT_ATOMS: atom_id res chain seq x y z
N MET A 1 -3.53 -9.54 3.01
CA MET A 1 -2.17 -9.85 2.55
C MET A 1 -2.03 -9.21 1.17
N LEU A 2 -0.97 -8.44 0.90
CA LEU A 2 -0.78 -7.82 -0.41
C LEU A 2 -0.47 -8.90 -1.45
N ASP A 3 -1.15 -8.85 -2.59
CA ASP A 3 -0.86 -9.72 -3.72
C ASP A 3 0.00 -9.00 -4.79
N LYS A 4 0.22 -9.69 -5.91
CA LYS A 4 1.03 -9.16 -7.01
C LYS A 4 0.37 -7.92 -7.65
N GLU A 5 -0.95 -7.91 -7.79
CA GLU A 5 -1.68 -6.80 -8.41
C GLU A 5 -1.62 -5.55 -7.51
N ASP A 6 -1.73 -5.74 -6.19
CA ASP A 6 -1.54 -4.66 -5.22
C ASP A 6 -0.13 -4.07 -5.29
N ILE A 7 0.90 -4.92 -5.43
CA ILE A 7 2.30 -4.47 -5.55
C ILE A 7 2.50 -3.66 -6.82
N GLU A 8 1.95 -4.09 -7.95
CA GLU A 8 2.07 -3.37 -9.22
C GLU A 8 1.33 -2.02 -9.16
N LYS A 9 0.12 -2.02 -8.59
CA LYS A 9 -0.74 -0.84 -8.53
C LYS A 9 -0.28 0.23 -7.55
N PHE A 10 0.20 -0.18 -6.38
CA PHE A 10 0.58 0.72 -5.28
C PHE A 10 2.09 0.75 -5.06
N SER A 11 2.87 0.37 -6.07
CA SER A 11 4.34 0.32 -6.04
C SER A 11 4.93 1.60 -5.47
N GLY A 12 5.66 1.48 -4.36
CA GLY A 12 6.32 2.64 -3.77
C GLY A 12 5.40 3.53 -2.94
N GLU A 13 4.17 3.13 -2.65
CA GLU A 13 3.26 3.82 -1.73
C GLU A 13 3.16 3.11 -0.37
N TRP A 14 2.57 3.80 0.60
CA TRP A 14 2.07 3.21 1.85
C TRP A 14 0.64 2.75 1.63
N VAL A 15 0.27 1.64 2.25
CA VAL A 15 -1.08 1.08 2.17
C VAL A 15 -1.61 0.81 3.57
N LEU A 16 -2.90 1.12 3.75
CA LEU A 16 -3.70 0.74 4.91
C LEU A 16 -4.53 -0.49 4.56
N LEU A 17 -4.33 -1.56 5.32
CA LEU A 17 -5.05 -2.82 5.20
C LEU A 17 -6.06 -2.94 6.33
N PHE A 18 -7.29 -3.33 5.99
CA PHE A 18 -8.29 -3.79 6.96
C PHE A 18 -8.58 -5.27 6.65
N GLY A 19 -8.10 -6.16 7.53
CA GLY A 19 -7.96 -7.58 7.20
C GLY A 19 -7.05 -7.79 5.98
N ASP A 20 -7.59 -8.40 4.91
CA ASP A 20 -6.85 -8.67 3.68
C ASP A 20 -7.04 -7.64 2.56
N LYS A 21 -7.79 -6.56 2.81
CA LYS A 21 -8.13 -5.57 1.78
C LYS A 21 -7.38 -4.26 1.97
N VAL A 22 -6.82 -3.73 0.88
CA VAL A 22 -6.34 -2.34 0.84
C VAL A 22 -7.55 -1.42 0.87
N VAL A 23 -7.65 -0.61 1.93
CA VAL A 23 -8.74 0.37 2.12
C VAL A 23 -8.28 1.80 1.87
N ASN A 24 -6.97 2.07 1.97
CA ASN A 24 -6.39 3.34 1.58
C ASN A 24 -4.92 3.17 1.13
N HIS A 25 -4.42 4.10 0.32
CA HIS A 25 -3.03 4.15 -0.13
C HIS A 25 -2.57 5.59 -0.37
N SER A 26 -1.31 5.90 -0.10
CA SER A 26 -0.71 7.22 -0.35
C SER A 26 0.81 7.12 -0.37
N PRO A 27 1.52 7.92 -1.19
CA PRO A 27 2.97 8.08 -1.05
C PRO A 27 3.38 8.70 0.30
N ASP A 28 2.47 9.39 1.00
CA ASP A 28 2.70 10.01 2.29
C ASP A 28 2.24 9.13 3.45
N LEU A 29 3.14 8.87 4.41
CA LEU A 29 2.82 8.11 5.61
C LEU A 29 1.85 8.86 6.52
N GLU A 30 1.94 10.19 6.60
CA GLU A 30 1.10 10.99 7.50
C GLU A 30 -0.38 10.89 7.13
N GLU A 31 -0.69 10.90 5.83
CA GLU A 31 -2.04 10.69 5.33
C GLU A 31 -2.59 9.31 5.73
N ILE A 32 -1.78 8.26 5.60
CA ILE A 32 -2.17 6.90 6.00
C ILE A 32 -2.38 6.78 7.50
N LEU A 33 -1.50 7.38 8.31
CA LEU A 33 -1.65 7.40 9.77
C LEU A 33 -2.94 8.11 10.18
N LYS A 34 -3.27 9.23 9.54
CA LYS A 34 -4.51 9.95 9.80
C LYS A 34 -5.74 9.13 9.41
N SER A 35 -5.73 8.45 8.28
CA SER A 35 -6.84 7.55 7.90
C SER A 35 -6.98 6.35 8.83
N ALA A 36 -5.87 5.84 9.39
CA ALA A 36 -5.88 4.73 10.32
C ALA A 36 -6.63 5.04 11.63
N GLU A 37 -6.76 6.32 12.02
CA GLU A 37 -7.52 6.74 13.21
C GLU A 37 -9.02 6.40 13.12
N GLU A 38 -9.54 6.15 11.92
CA GLU A 38 -10.95 5.77 11.71
C GLU A 38 -11.24 4.28 11.98
N PHE A 39 -10.21 3.47 12.28
CA PHE A 39 -10.32 2.02 12.41
C PHE A 39 -9.83 1.52 13.77
N PRO A 40 -10.30 0.34 14.24
CA PRO A 40 -9.72 -0.34 15.40
C PRO A 40 -8.25 -0.71 15.13
N VAL A 41 -7.36 -0.29 16.02
CA VAL A 41 -5.89 -0.43 15.86
C VAL A 41 -5.46 -1.90 15.70
N ASP A 42 -6.18 -2.82 16.34
CA ASP A 42 -5.94 -4.26 16.31
C ASP A 42 -6.47 -4.96 15.05
N GLU A 43 -7.25 -4.26 14.22
CA GLU A 43 -7.84 -4.79 12.98
C GLU A 43 -7.16 -4.26 11.70
N ILE A 44 -6.20 -3.35 11.83
CA ILE A 44 -5.49 -2.73 10.70
C ILE A 44 -4.03 -3.13 10.61
N THR A 45 -3.48 -3.02 9.40
CA THR A 45 -2.05 -3.11 9.14
C THR A 45 -1.63 -1.99 8.21
N ILE A 46 -0.55 -1.29 8.56
CA ILE A 46 0.10 -0.31 7.68
C ILE A 46 1.35 -0.97 7.11
N ALA A 47 1.48 -0.96 5.80
CA ALA A 47 2.62 -1.56 5.11
C ALA A 47 3.18 -0.62 4.04
N LYS A 48 4.50 -0.72 3.81
CA LYS A 48 5.16 -0.06 2.69
C LYS A 48 5.24 -1.02 1.52
N VAL A 49 4.64 -0.67 0.39
CA VAL A 49 4.78 -1.44 -0.84
C VAL A 49 6.18 -1.19 -1.41
N PRO A 50 6.95 -2.25 -1.69
CA PRO A 50 8.27 -2.09 -2.30
C PRO A 50 8.12 -1.46 -3.69
N PRO A 51 9.01 -0.55 -4.08
CA PRO A 51 8.99 -0.01 -5.43
C PRO A 51 9.32 -1.12 -6.45
N LEU A 52 8.60 -1.13 -7.58
CA LEU A 52 8.93 -2.01 -8.68
C LEU A 52 10.38 -1.75 -9.16
N PRO A 53 11.18 -2.81 -9.38
CA PRO A 53 12.50 -2.70 -10.00
C PRO A 53 12.41 -1.87 -11.28
N TYR A 54 13.42 -1.03 -11.52
CA TYR A 54 13.49 -0.20 -12.74
C TYR A 54 13.37 -1.04 -14.03
N ASP A 55 13.91 -2.27 -14.02
CA ASP A 55 13.91 -3.17 -15.17
C ASP A 55 12.51 -3.63 -15.61
N LEU A 56 11.52 -3.65 -14.70
CA LEU A 56 10.13 -4.00 -15.03
C LEU A 56 9.35 -2.83 -15.66
N ARG A 57 9.82 -1.60 -15.51
CA ARG A 57 9.16 -0.40 -16.06
C ARG A 57 9.48 -0.17 -17.55
N LEU A 58 10.51 -0.83 -18.08
CA LEU A 58 11.00 -0.67 -19.45
C LEU A 58 10.46 -1.74 -20.42
N VAL A 59 9.65 -2.69 -19.93
CA VAL A 59 9.06 -3.76 -20.75
C VAL A 59 7.71 -3.36 -21.34
N GLU A 60 7.19 -2.18 -20.97
CA GLU A 60 5.87 -1.67 -21.41
C GLU A 60 5.95 -0.54 -22.46
N ASP A 61 7.11 -0.31 -23.09
CA ASP A 61 7.28 0.62 -24.24
C ASP A 61 7.43 -0.13 -25.59
#